data_AF-A0A9D2AXV1-F1
#
_entry.id   AF-A0A9D2AXV1-F1
#
_cell.length_a   1.000
_cell.length_b   1.000
_cell.length_c   1.000
_cell.angle_alpha   90.00
_cell.angle_beta   90.00
_cell.angle_gamma   90.00
#
_symmetry.space_group_name_H-M   'P 1'
#
loop_
_entity.id
_entity.type
_entity.pdbx_description
1 polymer ?
#
loop_
_entity_poly.entity_id
_entity_poly.type
_entity_poly.pdbx_seq_one_letter_code
_entity_poly.pdbx_strand_id
1 'polypeptide(L)'
;YLETGDEERLRLLLLHNEDDLKGMPKLLPILAYPDFLSGPFSPVDCSLREETDLFGQSEPVLEAICRGPVSLPRPFSWEHSCLPGAQFEAEGGELRLSIPLFRGELKYFYPNYRDYYYLIYEDTAIHKSVGEYVDRSARKKATAATCYTKKEGLFLPLPDSSCGEPLFRPDYRSRTFYMEIPEELLTSPDFPRNLVRWPSFPSYLRDLTASSLGKAVSSP
;
A
#
# COMPACT_ATOMS: atom_id res chain seq x y z
N TYR A 1 38.59 -14.46 -38.13
CA TYR A 1 39.21 -15.80 -38.11
C TYR A 1 38.54 -16.76 -39.10
N LEU A 2 37.25 -17.10 -38.94
CA LEU A 2 36.57 -18.06 -39.84
C LEU A 2 36.54 -17.66 -41.32
N GLU A 3 36.50 -16.36 -41.64
CA GLU A 3 36.62 -15.86 -43.03
C GLU A 3 38.01 -15.27 -43.37
N THR A 4 38.75 -14.79 -42.36
CA THR A 4 39.96 -13.95 -42.57
C THR A 4 41.27 -14.59 -42.09
N GLY A 5 41.24 -15.75 -41.42
CA GLY A 5 42.42 -16.44 -40.87
C GLY A 5 43.21 -15.70 -39.76
N ASP A 6 42.86 -14.45 -39.48
CA ASP A 6 43.58 -13.55 -38.56
C ASP A 6 43.60 -14.07 -37.11
N GLU A 7 44.79 -14.48 -36.64
CA GLU A 7 45.06 -15.02 -35.31
C GLU A 7 44.98 -13.97 -34.20
N GLU A 8 45.30 -12.70 -34.49
CA GLU A 8 45.19 -11.61 -33.51
C GLU A 8 43.71 -11.38 -33.15
N ARG A 9 42.82 -11.45 -34.14
CA ARG A 9 41.36 -11.40 -33.88
C ARG A 9 40.86 -12.56 -33.03
N LEU A 10 41.39 -13.77 -33.26
CA LEU A 10 41.03 -14.93 -32.44
C LEU A 10 41.51 -14.75 -31.00
N ARG A 11 42.75 -14.29 -30.81
CA ARG A 11 43.33 -14.01 -29.50
C ARG A 11 42.52 -12.95 -28.74
N LEU A 12 42.16 -11.86 -29.40
CA LEU A 12 41.34 -10.79 -28.80
C LEU A 12 39.95 -11.30 -28.39
N LEU A 13 39.31 -12.12 -29.22
CA LEU A 13 38.01 -12.71 -28.90
C LEU A 13 38.08 -13.65 -27.69
N LEU A 14 39.11 -14.51 -27.63
CA LEU A 14 39.30 -15.43 -26.51
C LEU A 14 39.59 -14.69 -25.21
N LEU A 15 40.41 -13.63 -25.25
CA LEU A 15 40.69 -12.79 -24.08
C LEU A 15 39.41 -12.10 -23.57
N HIS A 16 38.60 -11.56 -24.47
CA HIS A 16 37.31 -10.96 -24.11
C HIS A 16 36.35 -11.99 -23.47
N ASN A 17 36.22 -13.18 -24.06
CA ASN A 17 35.40 -14.24 -23.49
C ASN A 17 35.91 -14.70 -22.12
N GLU A 18 37.24 -14.78 -21.93
CA GLU A 18 37.86 -15.11 -20.65
C GLU A 18 37.53 -14.05 -19.59
N ASP A 19 37.65 -12.76 -19.93
CA ASP A 19 37.33 -11.64 -19.05
C ASP A 19 35.83 -11.59 -18.71
N ASP A 20 34.96 -11.85 -19.69
CA ASP A 20 33.52 -11.91 -19.48
C ASP A 20 33.14 -13.06 -18.54
N LEU A 21 33.66 -14.28 -18.78
CA LEU A 21 33.42 -15.43 -17.92
C LEU A 21 33.91 -15.20 -16.47
N LYS A 22 35.03 -14.49 -16.30
CA LYS A 22 35.51 -14.05 -14.97
C LYS A 22 34.64 -12.96 -14.36
N GLY A 23 34.00 -12.12 -15.18
CA GLY A 23 33.10 -11.05 -14.76
C GLY A 23 31.71 -11.53 -14.34
N MET A 24 31.17 -12.55 -15.01
CA MET A 24 29.80 -13.03 -14.81
C MET A 24 29.42 -13.37 -13.36
N PRO A 25 30.25 -14.07 -12.56
CA PRO A 25 29.94 -14.35 -11.16
C PRO A 25 29.69 -13.09 -10.31
N LYS A 26 30.26 -11.95 -10.69
CA LYS A 26 30.07 -10.67 -9.98
C LYS A 26 28.68 -10.08 -10.18
N LEU A 27 27.93 -10.55 -11.19
CA LEU A 27 26.56 -10.13 -11.45
C LEU A 27 25.53 -10.97 -10.69
N LEU A 28 25.88 -12.17 -10.23
CA LEU A 28 24.96 -13.08 -9.51
C LEU A 28 24.23 -12.42 -8.32
N PRO A 29 24.82 -11.49 -7.54
CA PRO A 29 24.09 -10.81 -6.48
C PRO A 29 22.83 -10.07 -6.95
N ILE A 30 22.72 -9.71 -8.23
CA ILE A 30 21.51 -9.07 -8.77
C ILE A 30 20.28 -9.99 -8.72
N LEU A 31 20.49 -11.31 -8.63
CA LEU A 31 19.40 -12.28 -8.52
C LEU A 31 18.78 -12.26 -7.11
N ALA A 32 19.43 -11.65 -6.12
CA ALA A 32 18.86 -11.50 -4.78
C ALA A 32 17.67 -10.52 -4.74
N TYR A 33 17.56 -9.58 -5.69
CA TYR A 33 16.45 -8.62 -5.73
C TYR A 33 15.08 -9.27 -5.99
N PRO A 34 14.88 -10.08 -7.06
CA PRO A 34 13.62 -10.77 -7.26
C PRO A 34 13.31 -11.78 -6.15
N ASP A 35 14.32 -12.46 -5.59
CA ASP A 35 14.15 -13.41 -4.48
C ASP A 35 13.74 -12.69 -3.18
N PHE A 36 14.34 -11.54 -2.89
CA PHE A 36 13.95 -10.70 -1.76
C PHE A 36 12.51 -10.24 -1.89
N LEU A 37 12.14 -9.75 -3.07
CA LEU A 37 10.83 -9.19 -3.32
C LEU A 37 9.73 -10.23 -3.39
N SER A 38 10.01 -11.46 -3.83
CA SER A 38 9.03 -12.56 -3.85
C SER A 38 8.98 -13.36 -2.53
N GLY A 39 9.94 -13.12 -1.64
CA GLY A 39 10.07 -13.82 -0.37
C GLY A 39 8.99 -13.47 0.66
N PRO A 40 8.74 -14.37 1.63
CA PRO A 40 7.85 -14.07 2.74
C PRO A 40 8.53 -13.08 3.70
N PHE A 41 7.82 -12.02 4.07
CA PHE A 41 8.25 -11.08 5.09
C PHE A 41 7.57 -11.34 6.43
N SER A 42 8.35 -11.32 7.50
CA SER A 42 7.85 -11.37 8.87
C SER A 42 7.94 -9.98 9.50
N PRO A 43 6.86 -9.44 10.05
CA PRO A 43 6.88 -8.16 10.74
C PRO A 43 7.75 -8.26 12.00
N VAL A 44 8.68 -7.32 12.14
CA VAL A 44 9.61 -7.20 13.27
C VAL A 44 9.13 -6.13 14.23
N ASP A 45 8.80 -4.96 13.69
CA ASP A 45 8.41 -3.81 14.47
C ASP A 45 7.42 -2.94 13.68
N CYS A 46 6.67 -2.13 14.41
CA CYS A 46 5.84 -1.11 13.82
C CYS A 46 5.69 0.04 14.83
N SER A 47 5.59 1.27 14.35
CA SER A 47 5.41 2.43 15.20
C SER A 47 4.62 3.50 14.46
N LEU A 48 4.02 4.39 15.24
CA LEU A 48 3.38 5.58 14.70
C LEU A 48 4.30 6.76 14.96
N ARG A 49 4.69 7.44 13.89
CA ARG A 49 5.45 8.69 13.92
C ARG A 49 4.49 9.85 13.62
N GLU A 50 4.75 11.00 14.21
CA GLU A 50 4.12 12.25 13.80
C GLU A 50 5.11 13.06 12.99
N GLU A 51 4.74 13.41 11.77
CA GLU A 51 5.51 14.31 10.91
C GLU A 51 4.78 15.63 10.76
N THR A 52 5.53 16.73 10.78
CA THR A 52 4.94 18.07 10.61
C THR A 52 5.01 18.44 9.14
N ASP A 53 3.85 18.71 8.54
CA ASP A 53 3.76 19.15 7.15
C ASP A 53 4.34 20.57 6.97
N LEU A 54 4.40 21.03 5.72
CA LEU A 54 4.88 22.38 5.36
C LEU A 54 4.01 23.51 5.95
N PHE A 55 2.82 23.19 6.45
CA PHE A 55 1.85 24.12 7.03
C PHE A 55 1.79 24.04 8.57
N GLY A 56 2.65 23.24 9.20
CA GLY A 56 2.71 23.08 10.65
C GLY A 56 1.67 22.11 11.24
N GLN A 57 0.95 21.35 10.41
CA GLN A 57 0.02 20.32 10.86
C GLN A 57 0.74 19.00 11.11
N SER A 58 0.38 18.32 12.20
CA SER A 58 0.90 16.99 12.53
C SER A 58 0.14 15.92 11.74
N GLU A 59 0.83 15.28 10.80
CA GLU A 59 0.35 14.14 10.04
C GLU A 59 0.95 12.84 10.60
N PRO A 60 0.09 11.87 11.00
CA PRO A 60 0.55 10.59 11.48
C PRO A 60 1.07 9.71 10.33
N VAL A 61 2.28 9.17 10.48
CA VAL A 61 2.94 8.24 9.56
C VAL A 61 3.13 6.90 10.24
N LEU A 62 2.67 5.85 9.57
CA LEU A 62 2.88 4.47 10.02
C LEU A 62 4.25 4.00 9.54
N GLU A 63 5.14 3.69 10.49
CA GLU A 63 6.38 2.98 10.20
C GLU A 63 6.24 1.50 10.50
N ALA A 64 6.63 0.64 9.56
CA ALA A 64 6.68 -0.80 9.77
C ALA A 64 8.00 -1.37 9.27
N ILE A 65 8.58 -2.29 10.05
CA ILE A 65 9.80 -2.99 9.73
C ILE A 65 9.46 -4.47 9.57
N CYS A 66 9.78 -4.98 8.40
CA CYS A 66 9.59 -6.37 8.00
C CYS A 66 10.96 -6.99 7.73
N ARG A 67 11.15 -8.27 8.09
CA ARG A 67 12.39 -9.00 7.82
C ARG A 67 12.10 -10.22 6.95
N GLY A 68 12.86 -10.33 5.87
CA GLY A 68 12.83 -11.45 4.94
C GLY A 68 14.02 -12.39 5.13
N PRO A 69 13.99 -13.57 4.48
CA PRO A 69 15.08 -14.55 4.54
C PRO A 69 16.27 -14.22 3.63
N VAL A 70 16.07 -13.36 2.61
CA VAL A 70 17.08 -12.99 1.62
C VAL A 70 17.72 -11.67 2.02
N SER A 71 19.04 -11.53 1.84
CA SER A 71 19.75 -10.26 2.05
C SER A 71 20.15 -9.65 0.72
N LEU A 72 19.85 -8.37 0.55
CA LEU A 72 20.19 -7.59 -0.63
C LEU A 72 21.67 -7.17 -0.64
N PRO A 73 22.30 -7.11 -1.83
CA PRO A 73 23.68 -6.66 -1.97
C PRO A 73 23.82 -5.14 -1.87
N ARG A 74 22.79 -4.38 -2.27
CA ARG A 74 22.73 -2.92 -2.09
C ARG A 74 21.30 -2.49 -1.73
N PRO A 75 21.16 -1.47 -0.89
CA PRO A 75 19.85 -0.94 -0.54
C PRO A 75 19.19 -0.26 -1.74
N PHE A 76 17.87 -0.21 -1.73
CA PHE A 76 17.08 0.57 -2.67
C PHE A 76 15.80 1.08 -2.00
N SER A 77 15.29 2.20 -2.49
CA SER A 77 14.04 2.79 -2.02
C SER A 77 13.14 3.15 -3.20
N TRP A 78 11.83 3.14 -2.96
CA TRP A 78 10.84 3.51 -3.97
C TRP A 78 9.57 4.05 -3.31
N GLU A 79 8.82 4.82 -4.09
CA GLU A 79 7.46 5.23 -3.73
C GLU A 79 6.44 4.28 -4.34
N HIS A 80 5.41 3.95 -3.58
CA HIS A 80 4.41 3.01 -4.06
C HIS A 80 3.38 3.67 -4.99
N SER A 81 3.29 3.17 -6.22
CA SER A 81 2.43 3.77 -7.27
C SER A 81 0.94 3.88 -6.91
N CYS A 82 0.40 3.00 -6.07
CA CYS A 82 -1.02 3.04 -5.66
C CYS A 82 -1.25 3.73 -4.30
N LEU A 83 -0.19 4.17 -3.62
CA LEU A 83 -0.28 4.76 -2.29
C LEU A 83 0.51 6.07 -2.28
N PRO A 84 -0.16 7.20 -2.54
CA PRO A 84 0.50 8.49 -2.59
C PRO A 84 1.25 8.77 -1.27
N GLY A 85 2.53 9.13 -1.39
CA GLY A 85 3.38 9.47 -0.24
C GLY A 85 3.92 8.28 0.56
N ALA A 86 3.56 7.03 0.21
CA ALA A 86 4.11 5.86 0.89
C ALA A 86 5.53 5.53 0.36
N GLN A 87 6.50 5.52 1.26
CA GLN A 87 7.91 5.23 0.97
C GLN A 87 8.29 3.84 1.47
N PHE A 88 9.08 3.15 0.66
CA PHE A 88 9.54 1.79 0.92
C PHE A 88 11.06 1.79 0.79
N GLU A 89 11.74 1.25 1.80
CA GLU A 89 13.20 1.14 1.82
C GLU A 89 13.60 -0.29 2.12
N ALA A 90 14.42 -0.88 1.27
CA ALA A 90 14.94 -2.22 1.46
C ALA A 90 16.45 -2.16 1.68
N GLU A 91 16.92 -2.71 2.79
CA GLU A 91 18.34 -2.73 3.17
C GLU A 91 18.68 -4.07 3.83
N GLY A 92 19.69 -4.76 3.29
CA GLY A 92 20.03 -6.11 3.74
C GLY A 92 18.83 -7.04 3.65
N GLY A 93 18.43 -7.64 4.77
CA GLY A 93 17.24 -8.50 4.86
C GLY A 93 15.98 -7.81 5.38
N GLU A 94 15.98 -6.47 5.50
CA GLU A 94 14.88 -5.70 6.08
C GLU A 94 14.18 -4.83 5.03
N LEU A 95 12.87 -4.73 5.18
CA LEU A 95 11.97 -3.86 4.43
C LEU A 95 11.31 -2.89 5.41
N ARG A 96 11.62 -1.60 5.28
CA ARG A 96 11.01 -0.51 6.03
C ARG A 96 9.93 0.17 5.19
N LEU A 97 8.80 0.40 5.80
CA LEU A 97 7.61 0.98 5.19
C LEU A 97 7.26 2.25 5.96
N SER A 98 7.07 3.35 5.26
CA SER A 98 6.60 4.63 5.81
C SER A 98 5.35 5.05 5.06
N ILE A 99 4.18 4.88 5.69
CA ILE A 99 2.87 5.07 5.05
C ILE A 99 2.15 6.25 5.73
N PRO A 100 1.87 7.35 5.03
CA PRO A 100 1.12 8.46 5.60
C PRO A 100 -0.33 8.02 5.85
N LEU A 101 -0.83 8.31 7.04
CA LEU A 101 -2.21 8.03 7.43
C LEU A 101 -3.08 9.26 7.21
N PHE A 102 -4.32 9.04 6.79
CA PHE A 102 -5.27 10.13 6.65
C PHE A 102 -6.02 10.36 7.97
N ARG A 103 -5.88 11.55 8.55
CA ARG A 103 -6.66 12.01 9.69
C ARG A 103 -7.73 12.98 9.22
N GLY A 104 -8.99 12.65 9.44
CA GLY A 104 -10.10 13.52 9.02
C GLY A 104 -11.43 12.78 8.88
N GLU A 105 -12.32 13.32 8.06
CA GLU A 105 -13.63 12.74 7.77
C GLU A 105 -13.61 11.96 6.44
N LEU A 106 -14.03 10.70 6.46
CA LEU A 106 -14.27 9.90 5.25
C LEU A 106 -15.69 9.32 5.25
N LYS A 107 -16.14 8.88 4.07
CA LYS A 107 -17.48 8.33 3.86
C LYS A 107 -17.41 6.81 3.67
N TYR A 108 -18.26 6.09 4.40
CA TYR A 108 -18.56 4.68 4.13
C TYR A 108 -19.83 4.59 3.29
N PHE A 109 -19.72 4.05 2.07
CA PHE A 109 -20.84 3.94 1.14
C PHE A 109 -21.50 2.56 1.26
N TYR A 110 -22.79 2.53 1.60
CA TYR A 110 -23.51 1.27 1.75
C TYR A 110 -23.81 0.63 0.38
N PRO A 111 -23.50 -0.67 0.19
CA PRO A 111 -23.82 -1.37 -1.05
C PRO A 111 -25.33 -1.40 -1.35
N ASN A 112 -26.16 -1.58 -0.32
CA ASN A 112 -27.61 -1.70 -0.43
C ASN A 112 -28.36 -0.36 -0.40
N TYR A 113 -27.95 0.60 -1.25
CA TYR A 113 -28.52 1.96 -1.26
C TYR A 113 -30.04 2.03 -1.46
N ARG A 114 -30.64 1.01 -2.08
CA ARG A 114 -32.08 0.98 -2.38
C ARG A 114 -32.94 1.01 -1.11
N ASP A 115 -32.41 0.56 0.02
CA ASP A 115 -33.12 0.49 1.30
C ASP A 115 -32.81 1.65 2.25
N TYR A 116 -32.25 2.73 1.71
CA TYR A 116 -31.91 3.93 2.46
C TYR A 116 -32.63 5.17 1.93
N TYR A 117 -32.90 6.10 2.84
CA TYR A 117 -33.19 7.49 2.55
C TYR A 117 -31.95 8.33 2.84
N TYR A 118 -31.69 9.32 2.00
CA TYR A 118 -30.70 10.37 2.24
C TYR A 118 -31.38 11.55 2.93
N LEU A 119 -30.83 11.96 4.07
CA LEU A 119 -31.26 13.13 4.82
C LEU A 119 -30.55 14.38 4.28
N ILE A 120 -31.33 15.37 3.87
CA ILE A 120 -30.78 16.54 3.14
C ILE A 120 -30.00 17.46 4.08
N TYR A 121 -30.48 17.65 5.30
CA TYR A 121 -29.91 18.61 6.25
C TYR A 121 -28.76 18.00 7.05
N GLU A 122 -28.84 16.70 7.34
CA GLU A 122 -27.88 15.94 8.13
C GLU A 122 -26.77 15.31 7.29
N ASP A 123 -26.87 15.35 5.95
CA ASP A 123 -25.87 14.82 5.01
C ASP A 123 -25.45 13.37 5.31
N THR A 124 -26.45 12.51 5.55
CA THR A 124 -26.25 11.12 5.94
C THR A 124 -27.37 10.21 5.41
N ALA A 125 -27.07 8.92 5.26
CA ALA A 125 -28.01 7.90 4.84
C ALA A 125 -28.56 7.13 6.04
N ILE A 126 -29.89 6.92 6.05
CA ILE A 126 -30.58 6.13 7.07
C ILE A 126 -31.46 5.06 6.44
N HIS A 127 -31.54 3.89 7.07
CA HIS A 127 -32.37 2.80 6.57
C HIS A 127 -33.85 3.20 6.56
N LYS A 128 -34.63 2.73 5.58
CA LYS A 128 -36.04 3.09 5.40
C LYS A 128 -36.90 2.90 6.65
N SER A 129 -36.65 1.83 7.41
CA SER A 129 -37.41 1.53 8.65
C SER A 129 -37.24 2.61 9.72
N VAL A 130 -36.11 3.33 9.73
CA VAL A 130 -35.85 4.43 10.65
C VAL A 130 -36.25 5.75 10.00
N GLY A 131 -36.00 5.91 8.70
CA GLY A 131 -36.32 7.13 7.96
C GLY A 131 -37.79 7.35 7.65
N GLU A 132 -38.66 6.38 7.96
CA GLU A 132 -40.11 6.54 7.79
C GLU A 132 -40.68 7.69 8.63
N TYR A 133 -40.10 7.91 9.82
CA TYR A 133 -40.49 8.94 10.78
C TYR A 133 -39.99 10.35 10.44
N VAL A 134 -39.17 10.50 9.39
CA VAL A 134 -38.63 11.79 8.97
C VAL A 134 -39.54 12.46 7.93
N ASP A 135 -39.70 13.78 8.04
CA ASP A 135 -40.50 14.58 7.12
C ASP A 135 -40.09 14.38 5.67
N ARG A 136 -41.08 14.26 4.77
CA ARG A 136 -40.84 14.00 3.35
C ARG A 136 -40.05 15.11 2.65
N SER A 137 -40.13 16.34 3.16
CA SER A 137 -39.34 17.48 2.67
C SER A 137 -37.85 17.39 3.07
N ALA A 138 -37.55 16.70 4.17
CA ALA A 138 -36.20 16.56 4.72
C ALA A 138 -35.46 15.29 4.23
N ARG A 139 -36.14 14.38 3.52
CA ARG A 139 -35.57 13.12 3.00
C ARG A 139 -35.75 12.94 1.50
N LYS A 140 -34.76 12.31 0.87
CA LYS A 140 -34.80 11.85 -0.53
C LYS A 140 -34.46 10.38 -0.61
N LYS A 141 -34.84 9.69 -1.69
CA LYS A 141 -34.35 8.32 -1.94
C LYS A 141 -32.83 8.37 -2.08
N ALA A 142 -32.11 7.48 -1.38
CA ALA A 142 -30.68 7.42 -1.50
C ALA A 142 -30.27 6.91 -2.90
N THR A 143 -29.20 7.47 -3.43
CA THR A 143 -28.49 6.97 -4.62
C THR A 143 -27.19 6.33 -4.17
N ALA A 144 -26.52 5.57 -5.03
CA ALA A 144 -25.22 4.99 -4.66
C ALA A 144 -24.20 6.06 -4.20
N ALA A 145 -24.26 7.27 -4.76
CA ALA A 145 -23.39 8.38 -4.38
C ALA A 145 -23.81 9.15 -3.12
N THR A 146 -25.06 9.01 -2.68
CA THR A 146 -25.59 9.70 -1.49
C THR A 146 -25.91 8.73 -0.35
N CYS A 147 -25.71 7.43 -0.54
CA CYS A 147 -25.93 6.42 0.46
C CYS A 147 -24.65 6.17 1.27
N TYR A 148 -24.31 7.12 2.14
CA TYR A 148 -23.14 7.00 2.99
C TYR A 148 -23.38 7.49 4.42
N THR A 149 -22.50 7.06 5.31
CA THR A 149 -22.25 7.72 6.60
C THR A 149 -20.86 8.30 6.62
N LYS A 150 -20.74 9.48 7.21
CA LYS A 150 -19.46 10.11 7.50
C LYS A 150 -18.87 9.54 8.78
N LYS A 151 -17.55 9.41 8.80
CA LYS A 151 -16.81 9.00 9.98
C LYS A 151 -15.54 9.81 10.07
N GLU A 152 -15.38 10.48 11.20
CA GLU A 152 -14.12 11.12 11.59
C GLU A 152 -13.23 10.09 12.29
N GLY A 153 -11.95 10.11 11.98
CA GLY A 153 -10.98 9.19 12.59
C GLY A 153 -9.63 9.20 11.90
N LEU A 154 -8.88 8.13 12.15
CA LEU A 154 -7.59 7.86 11.54
C LEU A 154 -7.71 6.70 10.56
N PHE A 155 -7.14 6.86 9.38
CA PHE A 155 -7.37 5.95 8.27
C PHE A 155 -6.08 5.52 7.57
N LEU A 156 -5.94 4.21 7.35
CA LEU A 156 -4.88 3.60 6.56
C LEU A 156 -5.26 3.59 5.08
N PRO A 157 -4.46 4.18 4.17
CA PRO A 157 -4.72 4.08 2.74
C PRO A 157 -4.54 2.64 2.24
N LEU A 158 -5.39 2.24 1.31
CA LEU A 158 -5.42 0.91 0.70
C LEU A 158 -5.16 1.01 -0.81
N PRO A 159 -4.45 0.03 -1.40
CA PRO A 159 -4.09 0.06 -2.82
C PRO A 159 -5.29 -0.23 -3.73
N ASP A 160 -6.26 -1.00 -3.23
CA ASP A 160 -7.47 -1.36 -3.98
C ASP A 160 -8.68 -1.62 -3.08
N SER A 161 -9.84 -1.81 -3.71
CA SER A 161 -11.11 -2.09 -3.05
C SER A 161 -11.30 -3.54 -2.62
N SER A 162 -10.30 -4.40 -2.78
CA SER A 162 -10.35 -5.81 -2.36
C SER A 162 -9.82 -6.04 -0.95
N CYS A 163 -9.21 -5.01 -0.35
CA CYS A 163 -8.54 -5.05 0.95
C CYS A 163 -9.46 -5.14 2.20
N GLY A 164 -10.68 -5.67 2.05
CA GLY A 164 -11.64 -5.93 3.13
C GLY A 164 -12.67 -4.81 3.37
N GLU A 165 -13.75 -5.12 4.09
CA GLU A 165 -14.79 -4.15 4.48
C GLU A 165 -14.72 -3.87 6.00
N PRO A 166 -15.06 -2.65 6.47
CA PRO A 166 -15.60 -1.51 5.72
C PRO A 166 -14.53 -0.68 4.96
N LEU A 167 -14.86 -0.24 3.74
CA LEU A 167 -14.02 0.64 2.92
C LEU A 167 -14.51 2.09 2.96
N PHE A 168 -13.64 2.98 3.38
CA PHE A 168 -13.89 4.41 3.42
C PHE A 168 -13.30 5.10 2.18
N ARG A 169 -13.97 6.15 1.72
CA ARG A 169 -13.55 6.95 0.56
C ARG A 169 -13.91 8.42 0.79
N PRO A 170 -13.15 9.39 0.24
CA PRO A 170 -13.52 10.80 0.30
C PRO A 170 -14.85 11.06 -0.43
N ASP A 171 -14.99 10.44 -1.61
CA ASP A 171 -16.16 10.56 -2.48
C ASP A 171 -16.46 9.25 -3.20
N TYR A 172 -17.69 9.10 -3.68
CA TYR A 172 -18.17 7.87 -4.35
C TYR A 172 -17.31 7.47 -5.56
N ARG A 173 -16.81 8.46 -6.30
CA ARG A 173 -15.98 8.28 -7.50
C ARG A 173 -14.48 8.19 -7.19
N SER A 174 -14.08 8.38 -5.92
CA SER A 174 -12.68 8.29 -5.55
C SER A 174 -12.15 6.88 -5.77
N ARG A 175 -10.92 6.80 -6.27
CA ARG A 175 -10.17 5.55 -6.44
C ARG A 175 -9.27 5.24 -5.25
N THR A 176 -9.20 6.14 -4.28
CA THR A 176 -8.45 5.93 -3.04
C THR A 176 -9.39 5.34 -2.00
N PHE A 177 -8.96 4.22 -1.44
CA PHE A 177 -9.70 3.50 -0.42
C PHE A 177 -8.94 3.57 0.90
N TYR A 178 -9.70 3.47 1.98
CA TYR A 178 -9.16 3.61 3.32
C TYR A 178 -9.80 2.59 4.25
N MET A 179 -9.03 2.15 5.24
CA MET A 179 -9.50 1.39 6.38
C MET A 179 -9.37 2.24 7.63
N GLU A 180 -10.38 2.23 8.48
CA GLU A 180 -10.30 2.91 9.77
C GLU A 180 -9.38 2.15 10.72
N ILE A 181 -8.54 2.89 11.43
CA ILE A 181 -7.73 2.41 12.54
C ILE A 181 -8.47 2.78 13.84
N PRO A 182 -8.99 1.80 14.60
CA PRO A 182 -9.64 2.07 15.88
C PRO A 182 -8.72 2.81 16.86
N GLU A 183 -9.25 3.82 17.55
CA GLU A 183 -8.50 4.60 18.54
C GLU A 183 -7.97 3.77 19.71
N GLU A 184 -8.68 2.69 20.05
CA GLU A 184 -8.27 1.71 21.07
C GLU A 184 -6.92 1.06 20.73
N LEU A 185 -6.68 0.84 19.43
CA LEU A 185 -5.40 0.31 18.97
C LEU A 185 -4.31 1.36 19.16
N LEU A 186 -4.57 2.62 18.83
CA LEU A 186 -3.59 3.72 18.95
C LEU A 186 -3.14 3.98 20.38
N THR A 187 -4.01 3.70 21.35
CA THR A 187 -3.74 3.92 22.78
C THR A 187 -3.01 2.74 23.43
N SER A 188 -2.95 1.60 22.74
CA SER A 188 -2.27 0.41 23.23
C SER A 188 -0.76 0.49 22.95
N PRO A 189 0.12 0.24 23.94
CA PRO A 189 1.55 0.10 23.67
C PRO A 189 1.88 -1.09 22.74
N ASP A 190 0.92 -2.01 22.54
CA ASP A 190 1.02 -3.12 21.59
C ASP A 190 0.36 -2.83 20.23
N PHE A 191 -0.04 -1.56 19.96
CA PHE A 191 -0.54 -1.10 18.67
C PHE A 191 0.11 -1.80 17.46
N PRO A 192 1.45 -1.85 17.35
CA PRO A 192 2.11 -2.49 16.22
C PRO A 192 1.90 -3.99 16.10
N ARG A 193 1.88 -4.72 17.22
CA ARG A 193 1.60 -6.16 17.22
C ARG A 193 0.15 -6.44 16.86
N ASN A 194 -0.76 -5.55 17.28
CA ASN A 194 -2.19 -5.70 17.06
C ASN A 194 -2.60 -5.30 15.64
N LEU A 195 -1.99 -4.25 15.08
CA LEU A 195 -2.17 -3.85 13.69
C LEU A 195 -1.75 -4.98 12.76
N VAL A 196 -0.59 -5.60 13.02
CA VAL A 196 -0.08 -6.79 12.32
C VAL A 196 -1.00 -8.01 12.39
N ARG A 197 -1.66 -8.21 13.54
CA ARG A 197 -2.58 -9.33 13.80
C ARG A 197 -4.00 -9.07 13.32
N TRP A 198 -4.31 -7.85 12.88
CA TRP A 198 -5.63 -7.51 12.40
C TRP A 198 -5.96 -8.38 11.18
N PRO A 199 -7.11 -9.08 11.13
CA PRO A 199 -7.38 -10.12 10.14
C PRO A 199 -7.29 -9.65 8.67
N SER A 200 -7.30 -8.34 8.42
CA SER A 200 -7.20 -7.70 7.10
C SER A 200 -5.85 -7.03 6.81
N PHE A 201 -4.95 -6.89 7.79
CA PHE A 201 -3.64 -6.25 7.64
C PHE A 201 -2.57 -7.15 6.96
N PRO A 202 -2.62 -8.49 7.07
CA PRO A 202 -1.66 -9.37 6.41
C PRO A 202 -1.81 -9.48 4.91
N SER A 203 -3.01 -9.36 4.31
CA SER A 203 -3.14 -9.52 2.84
C SER A 203 -2.47 -8.37 2.12
N TYR A 204 -2.75 -7.13 2.53
CA TYR A 204 -2.14 -5.94 1.94
C TYR A 204 -0.60 -5.95 1.97
N LEU A 205 0.03 -6.24 3.12
CA LEU A 205 1.50 -6.34 3.21
C LEU A 205 2.09 -7.59 2.52
N ARG A 206 1.34 -8.69 2.44
CA ARG A 206 1.74 -9.91 1.69
C ARG A 206 1.53 -9.81 0.19
N ASP A 207 0.60 -8.96 -0.26
CA ASP A 207 0.25 -8.75 -1.67
C ASP A 207 1.02 -7.54 -2.24
N LEU A 208 1.53 -6.65 -1.38
CA LEU A 208 2.45 -5.57 -1.75
C LEU A 208 3.73 -6.10 -2.41
N THR A 209 4.18 -7.31 -2.09
CA THR A 209 5.29 -8.00 -2.77
C THR A 209 4.89 -8.58 -4.13
N ALA A 210 3.63 -9.00 -4.30
CA ALA A 210 3.17 -9.67 -5.51
C ALA A 210 2.61 -8.71 -6.59
N SER A 211 1.87 -7.66 -6.18
CA SER A 211 1.11 -6.80 -7.10
C SER A 211 1.85 -5.54 -7.53
N SER A 212 2.81 -5.03 -6.75
CA SER A 212 3.58 -3.83 -7.13
C SER A 212 4.58 -4.11 -8.27
N LEU A 213 4.97 -5.38 -8.47
CA LEU A 213 5.90 -5.82 -9.52
C LEU A 213 5.26 -6.10 -10.88
N GLY A 214 3.95 -6.36 -10.94
CA GLY A 214 3.27 -6.61 -12.21
C GLY A 214 3.21 -5.40 -13.15
N LYS A 215 3.44 -4.18 -12.63
CA LYS A 215 3.39 -2.94 -13.41
C LYS A 215 4.74 -2.23 -13.58
N ALA A 216 5.70 -2.44 -12.68
CA ALA A 216 7.04 -1.85 -12.79
C ALA A 216 7.90 -2.52 -13.88
N VAL A 217 7.58 -3.77 -14.27
CA VAL A 217 8.30 -4.54 -15.31
C VAL A 217 7.62 -4.43 -16.69
N SER A 218 6.48 -3.75 -16.79
CA SER A 218 5.72 -3.59 -18.05
C SER A 218 5.52 -2.13 -18.42
N SER A 219 6.60 -1.35 -18.52
CA SER A 219 6.61 -0.12 -19.30
C SER A 219 7.84 -0.16 -20.22
N PRO A 220 7.65 -0.03 -21.55
CA PRO A 220 8.71 -0.22 -22.56
C PRO A 220 9.77 0.87 -22.54
#